data_AF-A0A9W7ERD5-F1
#
_entry.id   AF-A0A9W7ERD5-F1
#
_cell.length_a   1.000
_cell.length_b   1.000
_cell.length_c   1.000
_cell.angle_alpha   90.00
_cell.angle_beta   90.00
_cell.angle_gamma   90.00
#
_symmetry.space_group_name_H-M   'P 1'
#
loop_
_entity.id
_entity.type
_entity.pdbx_description
1 polymer ?
#
loop_
_entity_poly.entity_id
_entity_poly.type
_entity_poly.pdbx_seq_one_letter_code
_entity_poly.pdbx_strand_id
1 'polypeptide(L)'
;MFRIAKRVDEHKQRNPLGYLGHVAFTDAHHEPWRKTLAHRLESYKFEMLIVFSLLLDCWCVFIEILSTESALNPTIPWVNGMVHFAVYCSKSIVVLFVVDVVLHVLAFGFRHWLSNRLYVLDGFVVAVTFVLEFVVHPLVHKEGGGGEHRYLSEDGEREDHSAERNTEAASLVIVVLRSWRFVRLFHGLAFSEKLRHDEHLKQVDERKGVEMVEQELEKEVEELKQRIRELEGKNNDATKV
;
A
#
# COMPACT_ATOMS: atom_id res chain seq x y z
N MET A 1 37.68 -20.45 -30.11
CA MET A 1 36.48 -19.61 -30.27
C MET A 1 35.16 -20.35 -30.01
N PHE A 2 34.95 -21.59 -30.48
CA PHE A 2 33.65 -22.29 -30.29
C PHE A 2 33.35 -22.86 -28.88
N ARG A 3 34.29 -22.81 -27.92
CA ARG A 3 34.09 -23.33 -26.54
C ARG A 3 33.69 -22.28 -25.51
N ILE A 4 33.86 -20.98 -25.81
CA ILE A 4 33.54 -19.90 -24.86
C ILE A 4 32.05 -19.53 -24.97
N ALA A 5 31.49 -19.52 -26.19
CA ALA A 5 30.05 -19.29 -26.40
C ALA A 5 29.14 -20.33 -25.70
N LYS A 6 29.61 -21.58 -25.51
CA LYS A 6 28.81 -22.63 -24.87
C LYS A 6 28.70 -22.48 -23.34
N ARG A 7 29.59 -21.73 -22.69
CA ARG A 7 29.55 -21.53 -21.22
C ARG A 7 28.67 -20.37 -20.78
N VAL A 8 28.35 -19.43 -21.67
CA VAL A 8 27.50 -18.27 -21.34
C VAL A 8 26.02 -18.68 -21.27
N ASP A 9 25.59 -19.69 -22.02
CA ASP A 9 24.18 -20.13 -22.02
C ASP A 9 23.80 -21.00 -20.80
N GLU A 10 24.75 -21.67 -20.15
CA GLU A 10 24.45 -22.53 -18.98
C GLU A 10 24.21 -21.75 -17.68
N HIS A 11 24.69 -20.51 -17.57
CA HIS A 11 24.42 -19.65 -16.41
C HIS A 11 23.04 -18.99 -16.44
N LYS A 12 22.36 -18.95 -17.60
CA LYS A 12 21.02 -18.36 -17.74
C LYS A 12 19.90 -19.27 -17.23
N GLN A 13 20.19 -20.54 -16.90
CA GLN A 13 19.20 -21.56 -16.57
C GLN A 13 19.06 -21.89 -15.06
N ARG A 14 19.80 -21.25 -14.16
CA ARG A 14 19.86 -21.64 -12.73
C ARG A 14 19.12 -20.76 -11.71
N ASN A 15 18.28 -19.82 -12.14
CA ASN A 15 17.45 -19.05 -11.21
C ASN A 15 15.93 -19.14 -11.51
N PRO A 16 15.27 -20.30 -11.30
CA PRO A 16 13.81 -20.38 -11.39
C PRO A 16 13.07 -19.77 -10.18
N LEU A 17 13.76 -19.30 -9.13
CA LEU A 17 13.13 -18.81 -7.89
C LEU A 17 13.06 -17.28 -7.74
N GLY A 18 13.69 -16.49 -8.63
CA GLY A 18 13.63 -15.02 -8.59
C GLY A 18 12.40 -14.39 -9.23
N TYR A 19 11.53 -15.20 -9.85
CA TYR A 19 10.37 -14.76 -10.64
C TYR A 19 9.02 -15.17 -10.04
N LEU A 20 8.99 -15.77 -8.84
CA LEU A 20 7.72 -16.16 -8.20
C LEU A 20 6.91 -14.98 -7.64
N GLY A 21 7.44 -13.75 -7.69
CA GLY A 21 6.69 -12.52 -7.41
C GLY A 21 6.13 -11.84 -8.66
N HIS A 22 6.61 -12.19 -9.86
CA HIS A 22 6.30 -11.47 -11.11
C HIS A 22 5.62 -12.33 -12.18
N VAL A 23 5.52 -13.65 -11.97
CA VAL A 23 4.88 -14.60 -12.91
C VAL A 23 3.90 -15.52 -12.18
N ALA A 24 2.81 -14.93 -11.70
CA ALA A 24 1.50 -15.58 -11.71
C ALA A 24 0.47 -14.64 -12.39
N PHE A 25 0.94 -13.89 -13.39
CA PHE A 25 0.17 -12.95 -14.21
C PHE A 25 -0.34 -13.60 -15.52
N THR A 26 -0.21 -14.92 -15.67
CA THR A 26 -0.66 -15.62 -16.88
C THR A 26 -1.97 -16.36 -16.61
N ASP A 27 -2.97 -16.02 -17.45
CA ASP A 27 -4.24 -16.72 -17.70
C ASP A 27 -5.44 -16.50 -16.78
N ALA A 28 -5.81 -15.24 -16.58
CA ALA A 28 -7.23 -14.91 -16.44
C ALA A 28 -7.58 -13.69 -17.31
N HIS A 29 -8.19 -13.96 -18.47
CA HIS A 29 -8.87 -13.01 -19.38
C HIS A 29 -8.37 -11.56 -19.32
N HIS A 30 -7.45 -11.23 -20.23
CA HIS A 30 -6.85 -9.91 -20.43
C HIS A 30 -7.87 -8.85 -20.87
N GLU A 31 -8.58 -8.28 -19.91
CA GLU A 31 -9.31 -7.04 -20.08
C GLU A 31 -8.30 -5.86 -20.02
N PRO A 32 -8.11 -5.09 -21.12
CA PRO A 32 -7.09 -4.04 -21.19
C PRO A 32 -7.29 -2.93 -20.14
N TRP A 33 -8.53 -2.68 -19.72
CA TRP A 33 -8.85 -1.69 -18.70
C TRP A 33 -8.29 -2.05 -17.31
N ARG A 34 -8.15 -3.35 -16.99
CA ARG A 34 -7.61 -3.79 -15.70
C ARG A 34 -6.13 -3.47 -15.57
N LYS A 35 -5.37 -3.59 -16.66
CA LYS A 35 -3.95 -3.20 -16.71
C LYS A 35 -3.79 -1.69 -16.49
N THR A 36 -4.65 -0.88 -17.11
CA THR A 36 -4.64 0.57 -16.89
C THR A 36 -5.01 0.94 -15.46
N LEU A 37 -5.99 0.25 -14.87
CA LEU A 37 -6.41 0.49 -13.49
C LEU A 37 -5.30 0.11 -12.50
N ALA A 38 -4.70 -1.08 -12.66
CA ALA A 38 -3.59 -1.53 -11.84
C ALA A 38 -2.42 -0.54 -11.91
N HIS A 39 -2.05 -0.08 -13.11
CA HIS A 39 -0.98 0.89 -13.27
C HIS A 39 -1.30 2.26 -12.63
N ARG A 40 -2.57 2.68 -12.60
CA ARG A 40 -2.98 3.91 -11.90
C ARG A 40 -2.98 3.72 -10.38
N LEU A 41 -3.43 2.57 -9.90
CA LEU A 41 -3.44 2.23 -8.47
C LEU A 41 -2.02 2.13 -7.90
N GLU A 42 -1.09 1.58 -8.69
CA GLU A 42 0.33 1.45 -8.34
C GLU A 42 1.10 2.76 -8.52
N SER A 43 0.46 3.82 -9.04
CA SER A 43 1.12 5.12 -9.17
C SER A 43 1.40 5.71 -7.79
N TYR A 44 2.65 6.17 -7.57
CA TYR A 44 3.06 6.89 -6.38
C TYR A 44 2.11 8.04 -6.01
N LYS A 45 1.50 8.70 -7.01
CA LYS A 45 0.52 9.77 -6.78
C LYS A 45 -0.75 9.27 -6.10
N PHE A 46 -1.22 8.08 -6.46
CA PHE A 46 -2.41 7.47 -5.88
C PHE A 46 -2.13 6.96 -4.46
N GLU A 47 -0.98 6.32 -4.25
CA GLU A 47 -0.53 5.92 -2.92
C GLU A 47 -0.41 7.12 -1.97
N MET A 48 0.21 8.22 -2.43
CA MET A 48 0.29 9.47 -1.66
C MET A 48 -1.09 10.08 -1.38
N LEU A 49 -2.06 9.94 -2.29
CA LEU A 49 -3.43 10.42 -2.08
C LEU A 49 -4.14 9.63 -0.98
N ILE A 50 -3.95 8.30 -0.95
CA ILE A 50 -4.48 7.45 0.12
C ILE A 50 -3.85 7.84 1.46
N VAL A 51 -2.51 7.97 1.50
CA VAL A 51 -1.78 8.39 2.71
C VAL A 51 -2.25 9.78 3.18
N PHE A 52 -2.44 10.72 2.27
CA PHE A 52 -2.97 12.05 2.60
C PHE A 52 -4.40 11.97 3.15
N SER A 53 -5.26 11.15 2.54
CA SER A 53 -6.64 10.94 3.02
C SER A 53 -6.67 10.32 4.42
N LEU A 54 -5.68 9.46 4.75
CA LEU A 54 -5.50 8.91 6.09
C LEU A 54 -5.11 9.97 7.11
N LEU A 55 -4.17 10.86 6.77
CA LEU A 55 -3.79 11.96 7.66
C LEU A 55 -4.96 12.91 7.90
N LEU A 56 -5.75 13.20 6.85
CA LEU A 56 -6.97 14.00 6.95
C LEU A 56 -8.01 13.33 7.88
N ASP A 57 -8.18 12.02 7.78
CA ASP A 57 -9.07 11.24 8.66
C ASP A 57 -8.65 11.34 10.13
N CYS A 58 -7.36 11.21 10.42
CA CYS A 58 -6.82 11.35 11.77
C CYS A 58 -7.07 12.75 12.33
N TRP A 59 -6.93 13.77 11.49
CA TRP A 59 -7.22 15.15 11.87
C TRP A 59 -8.71 15.37 12.15
N CYS A 60 -9.61 14.80 11.34
CA CYS A 60 -11.05 14.86 11.59
C CYS A 60 -11.44 14.17 12.90
N VAL A 61 -10.92 12.97 13.15
CA VAL A 61 -11.13 12.23 14.41
C VAL A 61 -10.62 13.03 15.61
N PHE A 62 -9.46 13.69 15.47
CA PHE A 62 -8.93 14.53 16.53
C PHE A 62 -9.86 15.71 16.86
N ILE A 63 -10.41 16.39 15.84
CA ILE A 63 -11.40 17.45 16.04
C ILE A 63 -12.67 16.91 16.72
N GLU A 64 -13.14 15.74 16.31
CA GLU A 64 -14.32 15.07 16.88
C GLU A 64 -14.12 14.75 18.38
N ILE A 65 -12.96 14.22 18.75
CA ILE A 65 -12.60 13.95 20.15
C ILE A 65 -12.52 15.26 20.95
N LEU A 66 -11.85 16.29 20.42
CA LEU A 66 -11.77 17.61 21.09
C LEU A 66 -13.14 18.25 21.29
N SER A 67 -14.07 18.03 20.35
CA SER A 67 -15.46 18.48 20.49
C SER A 67 -16.20 17.72 21.58
N THR A 68 -15.92 16.42 21.74
CA THR A 68 -16.57 15.56 22.75
C THR A 68 -16.15 15.96 24.16
N GLU A 69 -14.88 16.29 24.36
CA GLU A 69 -14.34 16.74 25.66
C GLU A 69 -14.76 18.17 26.05
N SER A 70 -15.65 18.82 25.29
CA SER A 70 -16.05 20.23 25.48
C SER A 70 -14.89 21.22 25.53
N ALA A 71 -13.71 20.83 25.03
CA ALA A 71 -12.52 21.68 24.97
C ALA A 71 -12.71 22.84 23.97
N LEU A 72 -13.61 22.66 23.00
CA LEU A 72 -14.03 23.66 22.03
C LEU A 72 -15.28 24.38 22.54
N ASN A 73 -15.19 25.70 22.71
CA ASN A 73 -16.29 26.52 23.22
C ASN A 73 -17.46 26.55 22.20
N PRO A 74 -18.62 25.93 22.49
CA PRO A 74 -19.70 25.76 21.52
C PRO A 74 -20.43 27.08 21.19
N THR A 75 -20.21 28.13 21.99
CA THR A 75 -20.85 29.45 21.79
C THR A 75 -20.37 30.15 20.52
N ILE A 76 -19.29 29.67 19.91
CA ILE A 76 -18.70 30.29 18.73
C ILE A 76 -19.24 29.59 17.45
N PRO A 77 -19.99 30.30 16.60
CA PRO A 77 -20.70 29.68 15.47
C PRO A 77 -19.78 29.04 14.42
N TRP A 78 -18.56 29.56 14.23
CA TRP A 78 -17.60 28.97 13.30
C TRP A 78 -17.06 27.62 13.80
N VAL A 79 -16.95 27.44 15.12
CA VAL A 79 -16.48 26.19 15.73
C VAL A 79 -17.51 25.08 15.48
N ASN A 80 -18.78 25.38 15.71
CA ASN A 80 -19.87 24.42 15.45
C ASN A 80 -19.90 23.99 13.97
N GLY A 81 -19.76 24.95 13.05
CA GLY A 81 -19.65 24.66 11.62
C GLY A 81 -18.46 23.75 11.27
N MET A 82 -17.30 23.98 11.90
CA MET A 82 -16.10 23.17 11.69
C MET A 82 -16.26 21.74 12.22
N VAL A 83 -16.90 21.56 13.37
CA VAL A 83 -17.20 20.24 13.94
C VAL A 83 -18.14 19.46 13.02
N HIS A 84 -19.24 20.07 12.58
CA HIS A 84 -20.15 19.43 11.63
C HIS A 84 -19.44 19.04 10.33
N PHE A 85 -18.61 19.94 9.80
CA PHE A 85 -17.81 19.65 8.62
C PHE A 85 -16.85 18.48 8.84
N ALA A 86 -16.16 18.42 9.98
CA ALA A 86 -15.25 17.32 10.33
C ALA A 86 -15.98 15.97 10.38
N VAL A 87 -17.18 15.92 10.98
CA VAL A 87 -18.02 14.71 11.03
C VAL A 87 -18.41 14.26 9.61
N TYR A 88 -18.90 15.19 8.77
CA TYR A 88 -19.24 14.86 7.37
C TYR A 88 -18.02 14.43 6.54
N CYS A 89 -16.88 15.09 6.75
CA CYS A 89 -15.63 14.78 6.07
C CYS A 89 -15.16 13.37 6.45
N SER A 90 -15.15 13.04 7.74
CA SER A 90 -14.77 11.71 8.23
C SER A 90 -15.65 10.60 7.64
N LYS A 91 -16.97 10.80 7.59
CA LYS A 91 -17.90 9.85 6.94
C LYS A 91 -17.62 9.71 5.44
N SER A 92 -17.31 10.80 4.76
CA SER A 92 -16.96 10.78 3.33
C SER A 92 -15.68 10.01 3.06
N ILE A 93 -14.69 10.13 3.94
CA ILE A 93 -13.41 9.39 3.84
C ILE A 93 -13.63 7.89 4.00
N VAL A 94 -14.53 7.44 4.89
CA VAL A 94 -14.90 6.02 5.00
C VAL A 94 -15.42 5.48 3.65
N VAL A 95 -16.28 6.24 2.96
CA VAL A 95 -16.77 5.85 1.62
C VAL A 95 -15.64 5.80 0.60
N LEU A 96 -14.73 6.77 0.62
CA LEU A 96 -13.56 6.76 -0.26
C LEU A 96 -12.70 5.51 -0.04
N PHE A 97 -12.52 5.06 1.21
CA PHE A 97 -11.79 3.83 1.50
C PHE A 97 -12.51 2.57 1.04
N VAL A 98 -13.84 2.51 1.15
CA VAL A 98 -14.61 1.39 0.59
C VAL A 98 -14.41 1.33 -0.93
N VAL A 99 -14.50 2.46 -1.62
CA VAL A 99 -14.26 2.55 -3.06
C VAL A 99 -12.83 2.13 -3.40
N ASP A 100 -11.83 2.59 -2.63
CA ASP A 100 -10.43 2.19 -2.81
C ASP A 100 -10.22 0.68 -2.68
N VAL A 101 -10.80 0.05 -1.65
CA VAL A 101 -10.74 -1.41 -1.47
C VAL A 101 -11.39 -2.13 -2.64
N VAL A 102 -12.56 -1.66 -3.10
CA VAL A 102 -13.23 -2.23 -4.28
C VAL A 102 -12.38 -2.09 -5.53
N LEU A 103 -11.77 -0.92 -5.77
CA LEU A 103 -10.87 -0.71 -6.90
C LEU A 103 -9.64 -1.65 -6.84
N HIS A 104 -9.07 -1.86 -5.65
CA HIS A 104 -7.99 -2.83 -5.45
C HIS A 104 -8.44 -4.27 -5.78
N VAL A 105 -9.62 -4.69 -5.28
CA VAL A 105 -10.18 -6.02 -5.59
C VAL A 105 -10.43 -6.18 -7.09
N LEU A 106 -10.92 -5.13 -7.76
CA LEU A 106 -11.17 -5.14 -9.20
C LEU A 106 -9.88 -5.13 -10.03
N ALA A 107 -8.84 -4.42 -9.60
CA ALA A 107 -7.55 -4.34 -10.29
C ALA A 107 -6.77 -5.66 -10.22
N PHE A 108 -6.59 -6.22 -9.03
CA PHE A 108 -5.80 -7.44 -8.82
C PHE A 108 -6.60 -8.73 -9.00
N GLY A 109 -7.93 -8.63 -8.96
CA GLY A 109 -8.84 -9.75 -9.07
C GLY A 109 -9.11 -10.45 -7.74
N PHE A 110 -10.36 -10.87 -7.58
CA PHE A 110 -10.88 -11.44 -6.33
C PHE A 110 -10.10 -12.68 -5.85
N ARG A 111 -9.68 -13.57 -6.77
CA ARG A 111 -8.95 -14.79 -6.43
C ARG A 111 -7.56 -14.51 -5.85
N HIS A 112 -6.83 -13.53 -6.40
CA HIS A 112 -5.52 -13.16 -5.88
C HIS A 112 -5.65 -12.40 -4.56
N TRP A 113 -6.63 -11.51 -4.48
CA TRP A 113 -6.93 -10.76 -3.26
C TRP A 113 -7.20 -11.69 -2.07
N LEU A 114 -7.96 -12.77 -2.25
CA LEU A 114 -8.22 -13.76 -1.21
C LEU A 114 -6.99 -14.57 -0.75
N SER A 115 -5.94 -14.66 -1.57
CA SER A 115 -4.72 -15.39 -1.20
C SER A 115 -3.89 -14.64 -0.16
N ASN A 116 -3.98 -13.31 -0.14
CA ASN A 116 -3.19 -12.46 0.73
C ASN A 116 -4.00 -12.09 1.97
N ARG A 117 -3.71 -12.76 3.09
CA ARG A 117 -4.44 -12.61 4.36
C ARG A 117 -4.59 -11.15 4.82
N LEU A 118 -3.57 -10.32 4.59
CA LEU A 118 -3.55 -8.93 5.02
C LEU A 118 -4.55 -8.05 4.23
N TYR A 119 -4.65 -8.24 2.92
CA TYR A 119 -5.63 -7.51 2.11
C TYR A 119 -7.06 -7.93 2.42
N VAL A 120 -7.28 -9.23 2.68
CA VAL A 120 -8.60 -9.74 3.10
C VAL A 120 -9.01 -9.14 4.44
N LEU A 121 -8.10 -9.13 5.41
CA LEU A 121 -8.37 -8.57 6.73
C LEU A 121 -8.62 -7.07 6.64
N ASP A 122 -7.87 -6.34 5.82
CA ASP A 122 -8.09 -4.91 5.61
C ASP A 122 -9.48 -4.63 5.02
N GLY A 123 -9.86 -5.34 3.95
CA GLY A 123 -11.19 -5.18 3.36
C GLY A 123 -12.31 -5.56 4.32
N PHE A 124 -12.10 -6.57 5.17
CA PHE A 124 -13.04 -6.92 6.23
C PHE A 124 -13.18 -5.81 7.26
N VAL A 125 -12.08 -5.24 7.75
CA VAL A 125 -12.09 -4.13 8.72
C VAL A 125 -12.78 -2.90 8.13
N VAL A 126 -12.49 -2.56 6.87
CA VAL A 126 -13.13 -1.45 6.16
C VAL A 126 -14.64 -1.70 5.99
N ALA A 127 -15.05 -2.93 5.64
CA ALA A 127 -16.45 -3.28 5.52
C ALA A 127 -17.21 -3.20 6.86
N VAL A 128 -16.63 -3.72 7.94
CA VAL A 128 -17.21 -3.62 9.29
C VAL A 128 -17.32 -2.16 9.71
N THR A 129 -16.26 -1.36 9.50
CA THR A 129 -16.28 0.07 9.81
C THR A 129 -17.38 0.80 9.04
N PHE A 130 -17.55 0.49 7.75
CA PHE A 130 -18.63 1.06 6.94
C PHE A 130 -20.01 0.69 7.48
N VAL A 131 -20.24 -0.58 7.86
CA VAL A 131 -21.51 -1.00 8.46
C VAL A 131 -21.75 -0.29 9.80
N LEU A 132 -20.74 -0.17 10.65
CA LEU A 132 -20.88 0.55 11.93
C LEU A 132 -21.23 2.03 11.71
N GLU A 133 -20.59 2.68 10.74
CA GLU A 133 -20.81 4.11 10.42
C GLU A 133 -22.14 4.40 9.73
N PHE A 134 -22.59 3.53 8.83
CA PHE A 134 -23.77 3.79 8.00
C PHE A 134 -25.03 3.07 8.46
N VAL A 135 -24.89 1.98 9.21
CA VAL A 135 -26.03 1.20 9.72
C VAL A 135 -26.18 1.45 11.20
N VAL A 136 -25.15 1.19 12.00
CA VAL A 136 -25.28 1.26 13.47
C VAL A 136 -25.42 2.70 13.95
N HIS A 137 -24.56 3.62 13.49
CA HIS A 137 -24.61 5.01 13.95
C HIS A 137 -25.95 5.69 13.62
N PRO A 138 -26.54 5.58 12.41
CA PRO A 138 -27.84 6.19 12.15
C PRO A 138 -28.99 5.49 12.88
N LEU A 139 -28.94 4.17 13.08
CA LEU A 139 -29.96 3.44 13.85
C LEU A 139 -29.99 3.90 15.31
N VAL A 140 -28.82 4.01 15.94
CA VAL A 140 -28.69 4.51 17.31
C VAL A 140 -29.18 5.96 17.42
N HIS A 141 -28.84 6.83 16.47
CA HIS A 141 -29.33 8.21 16.48
C HIS A 141 -30.84 8.32 16.22
N LYS A 142 -31.42 7.40 15.44
CA LYS A 142 -32.84 7.44 15.09
C LYS A 142 -33.74 7.01 16.26
N GLU A 143 -33.24 6.15 17.15
CA GLU A 143 -33.98 5.80 18.38
C GLU A 143 -33.96 6.94 19.42
N GLY A 144 -32.93 7.80 19.42
CA GLY A 144 -32.91 9.01 20.26
C GLY A 144 -33.58 10.26 19.65
N GLY A 145 -33.84 10.26 18.34
CA GLY A 145 -34.24 11.44 17.55
C GLY A 145 -35.74 11.59 17.27
N GLY A 146 -36.60 11.06 18.14
CA GLY A 146 -38.05 11.22 18.10
C GLY A 146 -38.57 12.14 19.22
N GLY A 147 -38.00 13.34 19.40
CA GLY A 147 -38.45 14.18 20.51
C GLY A 147 -37.73 15.51 20.71
N GLU A 148 -37.57 16.33 19.68
CA GLU A 148 -37.14 17.74 19.81
C GLU A 148 -38.26 18.65 20.39
N HIS A 149 -39.02 18.14 21.37
CA HIS A 149 -40.09 18.87 22.07
C HIS A 149 -40.35 18.32 23.48
N ARG A 150 -39.30 18.06 24.28
CA ARG A 150 -39.46 17.84 25.73
C ARG A 150 -38.60 18.80 26.53
N TYR A 151 -38.99 20.08 26.49
CA TYR A 151 -38.78 20.95 27.64
C TYR A 151 -39.83 20.55 28.69
N LEU A 152 -39.37 20.35 29.92
CA LEU A 152 -40.14 20.04 31.14
C LEU A 152 -40.54 18.55 31.31
N SER A 153 -39.62 17.77 31.87
CA SER A 153 -39.95 16.74 32.86
C SER A 153 -38.73 16.54 33.75
N GLU A 154 -38.64 17.37 34.80
CA GLU A 154 -38.06 16.93 36.07
C GLU A 154 -38.94 15.79 36.61
N ASP A 155 -38.32 14.81 37.24
CA ASP A 155 -38.89 13.59 37.82
C ASP A 155 -39.03 12.36 36.89
N GLY A 156 -38.10 11.42 37.09
CA GLY A 156 -38.18 10.07 36.53
C GLY A 156 -36.84 9.37 36.37
N GLU A 157 -36.10 9.19 37.48
CA GLU A 157 -34.89 8.35 37.52
C GLU A 157 -35.20 6.88 37.17
N ARG A 158 -34.22 6.23 36.51
CA ARG A 158 -34.08 4.79 36.17
C ARG A 158 -34.71 4.28 34.87
N GLU A 159 -34.18 4.75 33.76
CA GLU A 159 -34.02 4.04 32.46
C GLU A 159 -33.07 5.00 31.71
N ASP A 160 -31.78 4.74 31.46
CA ASP A 160 -31.32 3.87 30.37
C ASP A 160 -29.76 3.77 30.32
N HIS A 161 -29.08 3.59 31.47
CA HIS A 161 -27.60 3.49 31.52
C HIS A 161 -26.99 2.35 30.68
N SER A 162 -27.81 1.43 30.15
CA SER A 162 -27.33 0.40 29.23
C SER A 162 -27.23 0.90 27.79
N ALA A 163 -28.12 1.82 27.37
CA ALA A 163 -28.09 2.40 26.03
C ALA A 163 -26.88 3.34 25.86
N GLU A 164 -26.63 4.20 26.85
CA GLU A 164 -25.50 5.14 26.87
C GLU A 164 -24.14 4.41 26.80
N ARG A 165 -23.98 3.32 27.56
CA ARG A 165 -22.75 2.50 27.49
C ARG A 165 -22.55 1.84 26.12
N ASN A 166 -23.64 1.45 25.45
CA ASN A 166 -23.56 0.82 24.13
C ASN A 166 -23.16 1.84 23.06
N THR A 167 -23.59 3.10 23.17
CA THR A 167 -23.21 4.16 22.22
C THR A 167 -21.75 4.57 22.39
N GLU A 168 -21.28 4.70 23.62
CA GLU A 168 -19.86 4.95 23.93
C GLU A 168 -18.97 3.78 23.48
N ALA A 169 -19.40 2.54 23.70
CA ALA A 169 -18.65 1.37 23.24
C ALA A 169 -18.56 1.34 21.70
N ALA A 170 -19.66 1.68 21.00
CA ALA A 170 -19.67 1.71 19.53
C ALA A 170 -18.73 2.79 18.97
N SER A 171 -18.72 3.99 19.55
CA SER A 171 -17.80 5.06 19.12
C SER A 171 -16.33 4.69 19.37
N LEU A 172 -16.01 4.11 20.52
CA LEU A 172 -14.66 3.62 20.82
C LEU A 172 -14.22 2.52 19.84
N VAL A 173 -15.10 1.56 19.55
CA VAL A 173 -14.83 0.51 18.56
C VAL A 173 -14.54 1.11 17.19
N ILE A 174 -15.31 2.11 16.75
CA ILE A 174 -15.06 2.82 15.50
C ILE A 174 -13.68 3.48 15.49
N VAL A 175 -13.28 4.16 16.57
CA VAL A 175 -11.95 4.80 16.67
C VAL A 175 -10.83 3.76 16.61
N VAL A 176 -10.99 2.61 17.27
CA VAL A 176 -10.02 1.50 17.22
C VAL A 176 -9.95 0.90 15.81
N LEU A 177 -11.08 0.69 15.16
CA LEU A 177 -11.14 0.18 13.78
C LEU A 177 -10.56 1.19 12.78
N ARG A 178 -10.72 2.50 13.00
CA ARG A 178 -10.01 3.53 12.21
C ARG A 178 -8.51 3.49 12.49
N SER A 179 -8.11 3.17 13.70
CA SER A 179 -6.69 3.03 14.07
C SER A 179 -6.00 1.88 13.34
N TRP A 180 -6.74 0.85 12.91
CA TRP A 180 -6.23 -0.18 11.98
C TRP A 180 -5.62 0.41 10.71
N ARG A 181 -6.14 1.55 10.24
CA ARG A 181 -5.64 2.21 9.03
C ARG A 181 -4.19 2.68 9.16
N PHE A 182 -3.70 2.95 10.38
CA PHE A 182 -2.27 3.20 10.62
C PHE A 182 -1.44 1.95 10.34
N VAL A 183 -1.90 0.77 10.76
CA VAL A 183 -1.22 -0.49 10.48
C VAL A 183 -1.12 -0.72 8.97
N ARG A 184 -2.19 -0.42 8.22
CA ARG A 184 -2.17 -0.44 6.76
C ARG A 184 -1.14 0.55 6.18
N LEU A 185 -1.08 1.77 6.72
CA LEU A 185 -0.10 2.78 6.30
C LEU A 185 1.33 2.32 6.53
N PHE A 186 1.64 1.79 7.72
CA PHE A 186 2.95 1.23 8.02
C PHE A 186 3.28 0.03 7.13
N HIS A 187 2.33 -0.85 6.89
CA HIS A 187 2.53 -1.98 5.99
C HIS A 187 2.81 -1.51 4.56
N GLY A 188 2.08 -0.52 4.07
CA GLY A 188 2.32 0.11 2.76
C GLY A 188 3.71 0.73 2.67
N LEU A 189 4.10 1.55 3.65
CA LEU A 189 5.42 2.20 3.69
C LEU A 189 6.56 1.19 3.81
N ALA A 190 6.45 0.20 4.70
CA ALA A 190 7.46 -0.82 4.88
C ALA A 190 7.63 -1.67 3.61
N PHE A 191 6.53 -1.94 2.90
CA PHE A 191 6.58 -2.63 1.61
C PHE A 191 7.19 -1.74 0.51
N SER A 192 6.86 -0.45 0.50
CA SER A 192 7.41 0.54 -0.45
C SER A 192 8.93 0.67 -0.33
N GLU A 193 9.47 0.70 0.90
CA GLU A 193 10.91 0.70 1.11
C GLU A 193 11.56 -0.61 0.68
N LYS A 194 10.92 -1.75 0.97
CA LYS A 194 11.43 -3.06 0.55
C LYS A 194 11.48 -3.19 -0.96
N LEU A 195 10.46 -2.71 -1.68
CA LEU A 195 10.42 -2.72 -3.14
C LEU A 195 11.55 -1.85 -3.72
N ARG A 196 11.76 -0.66 -3.14
CA ARG A 196 12.82 0.27 -3.59
C ARG A 196 14.22 -0.27 -3.29
N HIS A 197 14.39 -0.98 -2.18
CA HIS A 197 15.67 -1.58 -1.82
C HIS A 197 16.01 -2.77 -2.74
N ASP A 198 15.03 -3.59 -3.06
CA ASP A 198 15.20 -4.72 -3.97
C ASP A 198 15.53 -4.26 -5.41
N GLU A 199 14.95 -3.16 -5.88
CA GLU A 199 15.27 -2.59 -7.19
C GLU A 199 16.71 -2.04 -7.25
N HIS A 200 17.15 -1.35 -6.20
CA HIS A 200 18.53 -0.88 -6.12
C HIS A 200 19.53 -2.03 -6.03
N LEU A 201 19.19 -3.12 -5.33
CA LEU A 201 20.02 -4.32 -5.28
C LEU A 201 20.15 -4.98 -6.65
N LYS A 202 19.07 -5.04 -7.45
CA LYS A 202 19.13 -5.56 -8.83
C LYS A 202 20.03 -4.72 -9.73
N GLN A 203 19.94 -3.39 -9.66
CA GLN A 203 20.82 -2.52 -10.45
C GLN A 203 22.30 -2.66 -10.06
N VAL A 204 22.58 -2.86 -8.76
CA VAL A 204 23.94 -3.11 -8.28
C VAL A 204 24.45 -4.47 -8.73
N ASP A 205 23.61 -5.51 -8.71
CA ASP A 205 23.98 -6.85 -9.18
C ASP A 205 24.24 -6.88 -10.70
N GLU A 206 23.41 -6.21 -11.50
CA GLU A 206 23.65 -6.05 -12.95
C GLU A 206 24.94 -5.28 -13.22
N ARG A 207 25.22 -4.20 -12.48
CA ARG A 207 26.48 -3.46 -12.60
C ARG A 207 27.69 -4.33 -12.27
N LYS A 208 27.65 -5.08 -11.17
CA LYS A 208 28.74 -6.01 -10.80
C LYS A 208 28.93 -7.12 -11.84
N GLY A 209 27.84 -7.61 -12.42
CA GLY A 209 27.90 -8.57 -13.52
C GLY A 209 28.63 -8.01 -14.74
N VAL A 210 28.35 -6.76 -15.12
CA VAL A 210 29.04 -6.08 -16.23
C VAL A 210 30.51 -5.84 -15.91
N GLU A 211 30.84 -5.34 -14.72
CA GLU A 211 32.24 -5.11 -14.29
C GLU A 211 33.06 -6.40 -14.31
N MET A 212 32.49 -7.52 -13.87
CA MET A 212 33.15 -8.82 -13.90
C MET A 212 33.42 -9.30 -15.34
N VAL A 213 32.50 -9.04 -16.26
CA VAL A 213 32.68 -9.38 -17.69
C VAL A 213 33.73 -8.49 -18.35
N GLU A 214 33.77 -7.19 -18.03
CA GLU A 214 34.82 -6.28 -18.53
C GLU A 214 36.21 -6.72 -18.06
N GLN A 215 36.35 -7.07 -16.78
CA GLN A 215 37.63 -7.57 -16.25
C GLN A 215 38.10 -8.86 -16.91
N GLU A 216 37.18 -9.78 -17.24
CA GLU A 216 37.53 -11.01 -17.95
C GLU A 216 37.95 -10.71 -19.39
N LEU A 217 37.26 -9.80 -20.06
CA LEU A 217 37.61 -9.38 -21.42
C LEU A 217 38.97 -8.69 -21.47
N GLU A 218 39.30 -7.85 -20.49
CA GLU A 218 40.63 -7.21 -20.37
C GLU A 218 41.76 -8.24 -20.21
N LYS A 219 41.53 -9.30 -19.42
CA LYS A 219 42.50 -10.40 -19.28
C LYS A 219 42.71 -11.14 -20.59
N GLU A 220 41.62 -11.47 -21.31
CA GLU A 220 41.72 -12.16 -22.61
C GLU A 220 42.46 -11.29 -23.65
N VAL A 221 42.20 -9.99 -23.67
CA VAL A 221 42.88 -9.04 -24.57
C VAL A 221 44.38 -8.98 -24.25
N GLU A 222 44.77 -8.95 -22.98
CA GLU A 222 46.19 -8.89 -22.60
C GLU A 222 46.93 -10.20 -22.91
N GLU A 223 46.27 -11.36 -22.71
CA GLU A 223 46.81 -12.67 -23.09
C GLU A 223 47.01 -12.76 -24.62
N LEU A 224 46.05 -12.30 -25.42
CA LEU A 224 46.17 -12.26 -26.88
C LEU A 224 47.30 -11.34 -27.34
N LYS A 225 47.45 -10.16 -26.73
CA LYS A 225 48.57 -9.24 -27.02
C LYS A 225 49.93 -9.85 -26.71
N GLN A 226 50.05 -10.64 -25.64
CA GLN A 226 51.30 -11.35 -25.35
C GLN A 226 51.61 -12.40 -26.44
N ARG A 227 50.62 -13.20 -26.84
CA ARG A 227 50.80 -14.20 -27.91
C ARG A 227 51.21 -13.61 -29.25
N ILE A 228 50.64 -12.46 -29.64
CA ILE A 228 51.04 -11.76 -30.86
C ILE A 228 52.51 -11.34 -30.80
N ARG A 229 52.95 -10.74 -29.69
CA ARG A 229 54.35 -10.33 -29.48
C ARG A 229 55.32 -11.51 -29.58
N GLU A 230 54.97 -12.67 -29.02
CA GLU A 230 55.79 -13.88 -29.13
C GLU A 230 55.91 -14.39 -30.58
N LEU A 231 54.81 -14.33 -31.35
CA LEU A 231 54.81 -14.75 -32.75
C LEU A 231 55.61 -13.79 -33.64
N GLU A 232 55.50 -12.49 -33.41
CA GLU A 232 56.30 -11.46 -34.11
C GLU A 232 57.81 -11.65 -33.86
N GLY A 233 58.20 -11.96 -32.63
CA GLY A 233 59.59 -12.29 -32.30
C GLY A 233 60.11 -13.50 -33.08
N LYS A 234 59.36 -14.60 -33.08
CA LYS A 234 59.72 -15.83 -33.81
C LYS A 234 59.82 -15.61 -35.32
N ASN A 235 58.95 -14.80 -35.90
CA ASN A 235 58.96 -14.50 -37.33
C ASN A 235 60.20 -13.68 -37.76
N ASN A 236 60.61 -12.72 -36.93
CA ASN A 236 61.82 -11.94 -37.18
C ASN A 236 63.09 -12.81 -37.13
N ASP A 237 63.14 -13.80 -36.24
CA ASP A 237 64.27 -14.73 -36.18
C ASP A 237 64.31 -15.65 -37.41
N ALA A 238 63.14 -16.14 -37.87
CA ALA A 238 63.04 -16.96 -39.07
C ALA A 238 63.46 -16.23 -40.36
N THR A 239 63.32 -14.91 -40.42
CA THR A 239 63.65 -14.10 -41.61
C THR A 239 65.15 -13.75 -41.70
N LYS A 240 65.93 -13.95 -40.63
CA LYS A 240 67.38 -13.67 -40.59
C LYS A 240 68.27 -14.84 -41.03
N VAL A 241 67.68 -16.02 -41.28
CA VAL A 241 68.37 -17.24 -41.74
C VAL A 241 68.30 -17.32 -43.26
#